data_AF-A0A6M1ZJ58-F1
#
_entry.id   AF-A0A6M1ZJ58-F1
#
_cell.length_a   1.000
_cell.length_b   1.000
_cell.length_c   1.000
_cell.angle_alpha   90.00
_cell.angle_beta   90.00
_cell.angle_gamma   90.00
#
_symmetry.space_group_name_H-M   'P 1'
#
loop_
_entity.id
_entity.type
_entity.pdbx_description
1 polymer ?
#
loop_
_entity_poly.entity_id
_entity_poly.type
_entity_poly.pdbx_seq_one_letter_code
_entity_poly.pdbx_strand_id
1 'polypeptide(L)' 'DELLRDHSKFINQTTSKILKNIGKYSKHYIDILEENKIFNEISPLIKKRFNCDVEVIIEIKSEHKKASQALPGRPAIVME' A
#
# COMPACT_ATOMS: atom_id res chain seq x y z
N ASP A 1 19.65 -12.43 -7.73
CA ASP A 1 18.89 -13.38 -6.88
C ASP A 1 18.93 -13.14 -5.37
N GLU A 2 19.90 -12.41 -4.79
CA GLU A 2 19.89 -12.13 -3.33
C GLU A 2 18.65 -11.37 -2.85
N LEU A 3 18.16 -10.38 -3.62
CA LEU A 3 16.94 -9.63 -3.30
C LEU A 3 15.70 -10.52 -3.11
N LEU A 4 15.58 -11.59 -3.89
CA LEU A 4 14.46 -12.53 -3.75
C LEU A 4 14.62 -13.42 -2.51
N ARG A 5 15.85 -13.72 -2.08
CA ARG A 5 16.11 -14.48 -0.85
C ARG A 5 15.68 -13.67 0.38
N ASP A 6 15.98 -12.37 0.41
CA ASP A 6 15.64 -11.50 1.55
C ASP A 6 14.12 -11.37 1.74
N HIS A 7 13.37 -11.33 0.64
CA HIS A 7 11.90 -11.24 0.66
C HIS A 7 11.18 -12.59 0.51
N SER A 8 11.91 -13.71 0.44
CA SER A 8 11.37 -15.05 0.15
C SER A 8 10.23 -15.46 1.08
N LYS A 9 10.38 -15.19 2.38
CA LYS A 9 9.36 -15.46 3.40
C LYS A 9 8.07 -14.69 3.12
N PHE A 10 8.18 -13.41 2.76
CA PHE A 10 7.04 -12.55 2.46
C PHE A 10 6.34 -12.98 1.17
N ILE A 11 7.11 -13.30 0.12
CA ILE A 11 6.60 -13.80 -1.15
C ILE A 11 5.78 -15.08 -0.92
N ASN A 12 6.33 -16.06 -0.21
CA ASN A 12 5.64 -17.32 0.06
C ASN A 12 4.32 -17.13 0.82
N GLN A 13 4.30 -16.24 1.82
CA GLN A 13 3.08 -15.93 2.56
C GLN A 13 2.02 -15.24 1.69
N THR A 14 2.45 -14.32 0.83
CA THR A 14 1.55 -13.56 -0.06
C THR A 14 0.97 -14.47 -1.13
N THR A 15 1.79 -15.26 -1.81
CA THR A 15 1.35 -16.23 -2.82
C THR A 15 0.37 -17.24 -2.23
N SER A 16 0.64 -17.73 -1.02
CA SER A 16 -0.27 -18.66 -0.32
C SER A 16 -1.64 -18.05 -0.01
N LYS A 17 -1.71 -16.74 0.27
CA LYS A 17 -3.00 -16.04 0.48
C LYS A 17 -3.73 -15.82 -0.83
N ILE A 18 -3.01 -15.46 -1.89
CA ILE A 18 -3.57 -15.25 -3.22
C ILE A 18 -4.20 -16.56 -3.74
N LEU A 19 -3.46 -17.67 -3.70
CA LEU A 19 -3.93 -18.97 -4.18
C LEU A 19 -5.20 -19.47 -3.48
N LYS A 20 -5.41 -19.11 -2.20
CA LYS A 20 -6.62 -19.48 -1.46
C LYS A 20 -7.88 -18.78 -1.96
N ASN A 21 -7.77 -17.59 -2.57
CA ASN A 21 -8.92 -16.85 -3.09
C ASN A 21 -8.51 -15.91 -4.23
N ILE A 22 -8.19 -16.50 -5.38
CA ILE A 22 -7.77 -15.77 -6.59
C ILE A 22 -8.84 -14.79 -7.07
N GLY A 23 -10.13 -15.15 -6.97
CA GLY A 23 -11.24 -14.31 -7.43
C GLY A 23 -11.40 -13.00 -6.67
N LYS A 24 -10.79 -12.86 -5.48
CA LYS A 24 -10.79 -11.63 -4.69
C LYS A 24 -9.86 -10.55 -5.25
N TYR A 25 -8.83 -10.94 -6.00
CA TYR A 25 -7.79 -10.02 -6.47
C TYR A 25 -8.15 -9.49 -7.86
N SER A 26 -8.10 -8.16 -8.02
CA SER A 26 -8.32 -7.52 -9.32
C SER A 26 -7.23 -7.94 -10.32
N LYS A 27 -7.62 -8.18 -11.57
CA LYS A 27 -6.68 -8.37 -12.68
C LYS A 27 -6.09 -7.04 -13.17
N HIS A 28 -6.73 -5.93 -12.83
CA HIS A 28 -6.29 -4.60 -13.21
C HIS A 28 -5.30 -4.08 -12.17
N TYR A 29 -4.11 -3.69 -12.63
CA TYR A 29 -3.17 -2.93 -11.83
C TYR A 29 -3.49 -1.43 -12.00
N ILE A 30 -3.36 -0.67 -10.92
CA ILE A 30 -3.43 0.79 -10.95
C ILE A 30 -1.98 1.30 -10.89
N ASP A 31 -1.67 2.33 -11.68
CA ASP A 31 -0.35 2.96 -11.63
C ASP A 31 -0.17 3.77 -10.33
N ILE A 32 1.05 3.75 -9.79
CA ILE A 32 1.37 4.38 -8.50
C ILE A 32 1.09 5.89 -8.55
N LEU A 33 1.32 6.55 -9.69
CA LEU A 33 1.08 7.98 -9.82
C LEU A 33 -0.42 8.33 -9.85
N GLU A 34 -1.23 7.48 -10.49
CA GLU A 34 -2.69 7.64 -10.51
C GLU A 34 -3.28 7.38 -9.13
N GLU A 35 -2.83 6.32 -8.46
CA GLU A 35 -3.25 6.00 -7.08
C GLU A 35 -2.94 7.16 -6.12
N ASN A 36 -1.73 7.73 -6.22
CA ASN A 36 -1.35 8.88 -5.41
C ASN A 36 -2.23 10.11 -5.65
N LYS A 37 -2.65 10.38 -6.90
CA LYS A 37 -3.58 11.49 -7.19
C LYS A 37 -4.92 11.27 -6.52
N ILE A 38 -5.49 10.07 -6.65
CA ILE A 38 -6.77 9.70 -6.04
C ILE A 38 -6.73 9.88 -4.52
N PHE A 39 -5.66 9.42 -3.87
CA PHE A 39 -5.53 9.58 -2.42
C PHE A 39 -5.37 11.04 -1.99
N ASN A 40 -4.67 11.87 -2.76
CA ASN A 40 -4.58 13.31 -2.50
C ASN A 40 -5.93 14.01 -2.63
N GLU A 41 -6.74 13.64 -3.63
CA GLU A 41 -8.10 14.18 -3.81
C GLU A 41 -9.06 13.78 -2.68
N ILE A 42 -8.90 12.58 -2.14
CA ILE A 42 -9.74 12.05 -1.05
C ILE A 42 -9.26 12.52 0.33
N SER A 43 -7.99 12.93 0.47
CA SER A 43 -7.39 13.36 1.75
C SER A 43 -8.25 14.39 2.52
N PRO A 44 -8.80 15.46 1.90
CA PRO A 44 -9.68 16.41 2.59
C PRO A 44 -10.94 15.77 3.18
N LEU A 45 -11.49 14.76 2.51
CA LEU A 45 -12.67 14.03 2.98
C LEU A 45 -12.33 13.16 4.19
N ILE A 46 -11.17 12.52 4.19
CA ILE A 46 -10.66 11.74 5.33
C ILE A 46 -10.39 12.68 6.51
N LYS A 47 -9.69 13.79 6.29
CA LYS A 47 -9.44 14.83 7.29
C LYS A 47 -10.73 15.34 7.93
N LYS A 48 -11.75 15.65 7.12
CA LYS A 48 -13.06 16.07 7.63
C LYS A 48 -13.76 14.97 8.44
N ARG A 49 -13.65 13.71 8.02
CA ARG A 49 -14.33 12.59 8.67
C ARG A 49 -13.71 12.18 10.00
N PHE A 50 -12.38 12.20 10.08
CA PHE A 50 -11.62 11.75 11.24
C PHE A 50 -11.09 12.90 12.11
N ASN A 51 -11.30 14.15 11.67
CA ASN A 51 -10.85 15.36 12.35
C ASN A 51 -9.35 15.34 12.70
N CYS A 52 -8.55 14.79 11.79
CA CYS A 52 -7.10 14.64 11.92
C CYS A 52 -6.38 15.23 10.71
N ASP A 53 -5.10 15.55 10.87
CA ASP A 53 -4.24 15.88 9.75
C ASP A 53 -3.85 14.62 8.99
N VAL A 54 -4.01 14.66 7.67
CA VAL A 54 -3.76 13.52 6.78
C VAL A 54 -2.76 13.96 5.74
N GLU A 55 -1.62 13.28 5.72
CA GLU A 55 -0.59 13.43 4.70
C GLU A 55 -0.50 12.16 3.87
N VAL A 56 -0.44 12.32 2.55
CA VAL A 56 -0.29 11.21 1.60
C VAL A 56 1.09 11.30 1.00
N ILE A 57 1.94 10.31 1.31
CA ILE A 57 3.33 10.24 0.88
C ILE A 57 3.54 8.94 0.10
N ILE A 58 4.33 9.01 -0.98
CA ILE A 58 4.76 7.84 -1.74
C ILE A 58 5.80 7.07 -0.92
N GLU A 59 5.73 5.73 -0.94
CA GLU A 59 6.63 4.84 -0.17
C GLU A 59 8.11 5.24 -0.23
N ILE A 60 8.63 5.51 -1.43
CA ILE A 60 10.05 5.85 -1.68
C ILE A 60 10.49 7.11 -0.92
N LYS A 61 9.56 8.01 -0.61
CA LYS A 61 9.83 9.27 0.11
C LYS A 61 9.57 9.19 1.61
N SER A 62 9.05 8.07 2.11
CA SER A 62 8.69 7.92 3.52
C SER A 62 9.88 7.42 4.33
N GLU A 63 10.12 8.05 5.48
CA GLU A 63 11.16 7.63 6.44
C GLU A 63 10.68 6.49 7.37
N HIS A 64 9.38 6.19 7.38
CA HIS A 64 8.81 5.20 8.28
C HIS A 64 9.01 3.78 7.77
N LYS A 65 9.50 2.89 8.64
CA LYS A 65 9.65 1.44 8.34
C LYS A 65 8.35 0.77 7.87
N LYS A 66 7.19 1.29 8.28
CA LYS A 66 5.88 0.76 7.91
C LYS A 66 5.54 1.00 6.44
N ALA A 67 6.18 1.95 5.77
CA ALA A 67 6.01 2.23 4.35
C ALA A 67 6.30 0.98 3.50
N SER A 68 7.33 0.20 3.86
CA SER A 68 7.71 -1.06 3.20
C SER A 68 6.63 -2.15 3.16
N GLN A 69 5.55 -1.98 3.94
CA GLN A 69 4.43 -2.92 3.96
C GLN A 69 3.28 -2.49 3.04
N ALA A 70 3.35 -1.32 2.42
CA ALA A 70 2.38 -0.86 1.45
C ALA A 70 2.39 -1.78 0.22
N LEU A 71 1.21 -2.01 -0.36
CA LEU A 71 1.07 -2.71 -1.64
C LEU A 71 0.14 -1.88 -2.53
N PRO A 72 0.19 -2.05 -3.86
CA PRO A 72 -0.78 -1.41 -4.76
C PRO A 72 -2.21 -1.74 -4.35
N GLY A 73 -3.07 -0.72 -4.19
CA GLY A 73 -4.44 -0.86 -3.69
C GLY A 73 -4.56 -1.12 -2.18
N ARG A 74 -3.44 -1.16 -1.44
CA ARG A 74 -3.39 -1.38 0.01
C ARG A 74 -2.33 -0.47 0.66
N PRO A 75 -2.67 0.81 0.94
CA PRO A 75 -1.74 1.75 1.54
C PRO A 75 -1.36 1.34 2.97
N ALA A 76 -0.16 1.73 3.39
CA ALA A 76 0.27 1.61 4.79
C ALA A 76 -0.15 2.87 5.57
N ILE A 77 -0.80 2.68 6.71
CA ILE A 77 -1.27 3.79 7.57
C ILE A 77 -0.34 3.93 8.76
N VAL A 78 0.22 5.12 8.95
CA VAL A 78 1.01 5.51 10.12
C VAL A 78 0.18 6.50 10.94
N MET A 79 0.19 6.37 12.26
CA MET A 79 -0.45 7.29 13.20
C MET A 79 0.60 7.65 14.25
N GLU A 80 0.65 8.92 14.63
CA GLU A 80 1.51 9.48 15.68
C GLU A 80 0.68 10.08 16.80
#